data_AF-A0A952PF22-F1
#
_entry.id   AF-A0A952PF22-F1
#
_cell.length_a   1.000
_cell.length_b   1.000
_cell.length_c   1.000
_cell.angle_alpha   90.00
_cell.angle_beta   90.00
_cell.angle_gamma   90.00
#
_symmetry.space_group_name_H-M   'P 1'
#
loop_
_entity.id
_entity.type
_entity.pdbx_description
1 polymer ?
#
loop_
_entity_poly.entity_id
_entity_poly.type
_entity_poly.pdbx_seq_one_letter_code
_entity_poly.pdbx_strand_id
1 'polypeptide(L)' 'MAKEKKPAENTSGFGNGSGIGVGIAIGVALGVALDNIGLGIALGVALGAAFDASSAAAKKKKG' A
#
# COMPACT_ATOMS: atom_id res chain seq x y z
N MET A 1 15.59 26.84 -5.02
CA MET A 1 15.76 25.49 -5.61
C MET A 1 15.19 24.49 -4.62
N ALA A 2 13.99 23.99 -4.88
CA ALA A 2 13.22 23.21 -3.93
C ALA A 2 13.93 21.88 -3.62
N LYS A 3 14.24 21.64 -2.34
CA LYS A 3 14.62 20.30 -1.88
C LYS A 3 13.35 19.48 -1.79
N GLU A 4 12.99 18.80 -2.87
CA GLU A 4 12.00 17.72 -2.81
C GLU A 4 12.53 16.62 -1.90
N LYS A 5 12.06 16.60 -0.66
CA LYS A 5 12.23 15.48 0.25
C LYS A 5 11.31 14.35 -0.24
N LYS A 6 11.85 13.47 -1.09
CA LYS A 6 11.19 12.20 -1.42
C LYS A 6 11.03 11.37 -0.13
N PRO A 7 9.81 10.97 0.26
CA PRO A 7 9.58 10.30 1.52
C PRO A 7 10.10 8.85 1.45
N ALA A 8 10.99 8.55 2.40
CA ALA A 8 11.34 7.24 2.96
C ALA A 8 10.96 5.99 2.14
N GLU A 9 11.88 5.55 1.28
CA GLU A 9 11.99 4.15 0.88
C GLU A 9 12.83 3.42 1.95
N ASN A 10 12.15 2.73 2.87
CA ASN A 10 12.77 1.75 3.76
C ASN A 10 11.84 0.53 3.88
N THR A 11 11.62 -0.19 2.79
CA THR A 11 10.91 -1.48 2.83
C THR A 11 11.92 -2.60 3.08
N SER A 12 12.38 -2.66 4.32
CA SER A 12 13.02 -3.84 4.89
C SER A 12 11.94 -4.69 5.56
N GLY A 13 11.52 -5.77 4.90
CA GLY A 13 10.82 -6.88 5.55
C GLY A 13 9.49 -7.27 4.90
N PHE A 14 9.51 -8.42 4.22
CA PHE A 14 8.34 -9.17 3.75
C PHE A 14 7.61 -9.85 4.94
N GLY A 15 7.29 -9.07 5.97
CA GLY A 15 6.56 -9.52 7.16
C GLY A 15 5.05 -9.36 6.99
N ASN A 16 4.27 -10.07 7.81
CA ASN A 16 2.81 -10.24 7.76
C ASN A 16 1.94 -8.96 7.87
N GLY A 17 2.49 -7.76 7.66
CA GLY A 17 1.78 -6.48 7.48
C GLY A 17 2.17 -5.76 6.18
N SER A 18 2.87 -6.42 5.27
CA SER A 18 3.40 -5.84 4.03
C SER A 18 2.31 -5.41 3.03
N GLY A 19 1.09 -5.96 3.13
CA GLY A 19 -0.01 -5.66 2.21
C GLY A 19 -0.43 -4.19 2.27
N ILE A 20 -0.69 -3.67 3.48
CA ILE A 20 -1.08 -2.27 3.69
C ILE A 20 0.05 -1.32 3.27
N GLY A 21 1.31 -1.63 3.59
CA GLY A 21 2.46 -0.79 3.20
C GLY A 21 2.60 -0.63 1.69
N VAL A 22 2.49 -1.75 0.95
CA VAL A 22 2.51 -1.75 -0.52
C VAL A 22 1.28 -1.03 -1.08
N GLY A 23 0.10 -1.29 -0.52
CA GLY A 23 -1.14 -0.63 -0.90
C GLY A 23 -1.07 0.89 -0.76
N ILE A 24 -0.58 1.40 0.37
CA ILE A 24 -0.41 2.84 0.61
C ILE A 24 0.60 3.45 -0.38
N ALA A 25 1.74 2.79 -0.62
CA ALA A 25 2.74 3.29 -1.56
C ALA A 25 2.18 3.44 -2.99
N ILE A 26 1.47 2.41 -3.48
CA ILE A 26 0.80 2.42 -4.78
C ILE A 26 -0.32 3.46 -4.80
N GLY A 27 -1.15 3.50 -3.76
CA GLY A 27 -2.28 4.42 -3.66
C GLY A 27 -1.86 5.88 -3.65
N VAL A 28 -0.80 6.23 -2.91
CA VAL A 28 -0.26 7.60 -2.90
C VAL A 28 0.33 7.95 -4.27
N ALA A 29 1.08 7.05 -4.91
CA ALA A 29 1.62 7.29 -6.26
C ALA A 29 0.51 7.52 -7.29
N LEU A 30 -0.55 6.71 -7.26
CA LEU A 30 -1.73 6.88 -8.12
C LEU A 30 -2.48 8.17 -7.78
N GLY A 31 -2.68 8.48 -6.49
CA GLY A 31 -3.36 9.69 -6.05
C GLY A 31 -2.64 10.97 -6.50
N VAL A 32 -1.31 10.98 -6.50
CA VAL A 32 -0.52 12.08 -7.06
C VAL A 32 -0.67 12.14 -8.57
N ALA A 33 -0.62 11.00 -9.28
CA ALA A 33 -0.78 10.96 -10.73
C ALA A 33 -2.17 11.40 -11.21
N LEU A 34 -3.19 11.14 -10.40
CA LEU A 34 -4.60 11.51 -10.64
C LEU A 34 -4.95 12.91 -10.12
N ASP A 35 -3.99 13.62 -9.50
CA ASP A 35 -4.21 14.87 -8.76
C ASP A 35 -5.35 14.76 -7.71
N ASN A 36 -5.54 13.56 -7.18
CA ASN A 36 -6.58 13.23 -6.21
C ASN A 36 -6.07 12.24 -5.15
N ILE A 37 -5.44 12.80 -4.11
CA ILE A 37 -4.88 12.03 -2.99
C ILE A 37 -5.97 11.25 -2.23
N GLY A 38 -7.19 11.78 -2.16
CA GLY A 38 -8.32 11.12 -1.49
C GLY A 38 -8.66 9.76 -2.14
N LEU A 39 -8.79 9.74 -3.47
CA LEU A 39 -8.96 8.51 -4.24
C LEU A 39 -7.75 7.58 -4.11
N GLY A 40 -6.54 8.13 -4.17
CA GLY A 40 -5.31 7.37 -4.04
C GLY A 40 -5.22 6.61 -2.71
N ILE A 41 -5.48 7.28 -1.58
CA ILE A 41 -5.46 6.65 -0.25
C ILE A 41 -6.57 5.61 -0.12
N ALA A 42 -7.79 5.93 -0.57
CA ALA A 42 -8.91 4.97 -0.51
C ALA A 42 -8.61 3.68 -1.29
N LEU A 43 -8.08 3.81 -2.50
CA LEU A 43 -7.65 2.67 -3.33
C LEU A 43 -6.46 1.95 -2.72
N GLY A 44 -5.46 2.67 -2.21
CA GLY A 44 -4.28 2.08 -1.60
C GLY A 44 -4.60 1.24 -0.37
N VAL A 45 -5.47 1.75 0.51
CA VAL A 45 -5.95 1.01 1.68
C VAL A 45 -6.78 -0.20 1.25
N ALA A 46 -7.69 -0.04 0.28
CA ALA A 46 -8.51 -1.14 -0.22
C ALA A 46 -7.67 -2.26 -0.85
N LEU A 47 -6.68 -1.92 -1.68
CA LEU A 47 -5.77 -2.88 -2.31
C LEU A 47 -4.85 -3.54 -1.28
N GLY A 48 -4.29 -2.75 -0.37
CA GLY A 48 -3.42 -3.28 0.69
C GLY A 48 -4.16 -4.23 1.62
N ALA A 49 -5.39 -3.88 2.02
CA ALA A 49 -6.28 -4.73 2.79
C ALA A 49 -6.72 -5.96 1.98
N ALA A 50 -6.96 -5.84 0.67
CA ALA A 50 -7.32 -6.99 -0.17
C ALA A 50 -6.15 -7.98 -0.32
N PHE A 51 -4.91 -7.52 -0.47
CA PHE A 51 -3.73 -8.40 -0.50
C PHE A 51 -3.50 -9.09 0.83
N ASP A 52 -3.68 -8.37 1.94
CA ASP A 52 -3.60 -8.93 3.29
C ASP A 52 -4.72 -9.95 3.54
N ALA A 53 -5.97 -9.58 3.22
CA ALA A 53 -7.14 -10.44 3.32
C ALA A 53 -7.07 -11.66 2.40
N SER A 54 -6.52 -11.55 1.19
CA SER A 54 -6.32 -12.67 0.27
C SER A 54 -5.25 -13.63 0.78
N SER A 55 -4.17 -13.10 1.37
CA SER A 55 -3.13 -13.91 2.02
C SER A 55 -3.63 -14.58 3.31
N ALA A 56 -4.50 -13.90 4.07
CA ALA A 56 -5.18 -14.44 5.24
C ALA A 56 -6.25 -15.47 4.87
N ALA A 57 -7.01 -15.24 3.80
CA ALA A 57 -8.02 -16.16 3.29
C ALA A 57 -7.38 -17.43 2.71
N ALA A 58 -6.21 -17.32 2.07
CA ALA A 58 -5.43 -18.46 1.61
C ALA A 58 -4.92 -19.34 2.78
N LYS A 59 -4.64 -18.76 3.96
CA LYS A 59 -4.32 -19.55 5.17
C LYS A 59 -5.52 -20.27 5.78
N LYS A 60 -6.74 -19.77 5.58
CA LYS A 60 -7.95 -20.37 6.17
C LYS A 60 -8.40 -21.67 5.49
N LYS A 61 -7.84 -22.01 4.32
CA LYS A 61 -8.15 -23.26 3.58
C LYS A 61 -7.15 -24.41 3.83
N LYS A 62 -6.24 -24.26 4.80
CA LYS A 62 -5.18 -25.24 5.10
C LYS A 62 -5.09 -25.63 6.58
N GLY A 63 -6.21 -25.53 7.30
CA GLY A 63 -6.36 -25.95 8.69
C GLY A 63 -7.55 -26.89 8.84
#